data_AF-R4V543-F1
#
_entry.id   AF-R4V543-F1
#
_cell.length_a   1.000
_cell.length_b   1.000
_cell.length_c   1.000
_cell.angle_alpha   90.00
_cell.angle_beta   90.00
_cell.angle_gamma   90.00
#
_symmetry.space_group_name_H-M   'P 1'
#
loop_
_entity.id
_entity.type
_entity.pdbx_description
1 polymer ?
#
loop_
_entity_poly.entity_id
_entity_poly.type
_entity_poly.pdbx_seq_one_letter_code
_entity_poly.pdbx_strand_id
1 'polypeptide(L)'
;MPEATALERLLQERMAALGLSRGGVGQRLSPANPSKALRRLDDFTSHGVRPSDDLPDRLAAVLEVSEAELVTAARATREAIEARADADYRARFQPHAVWTTVRSQPSSTAMAGFINAPARLVLLFPPDLSTQDFIAYCQAQAPKGVPLYGPVTGFIINYTPDEAVRYDLNGQTLETRDAAVRVSGAFARL
;
A
#
# COMPACT_ATOMS: atom_id res chain seq x y z
N MET A 1 11.70 15.32 12.81
CA MET A 1 10.56 14.44 13.15
C MET A 1 9.63 14.42 11.94
N PRO A 2 8.94 13.32 11.62
CA PRO A 2 7.93 13.35 10.56
C PRO A 2 6.89 14.44 10.88
N GLU A 3 6.43 15.12 9.85
CA GLU A 3 5.39 16.14 9.96
C GLU A 3 4.07 15.47 10.42
N ALA A 4 3.38 16.08 11.38
CA ALA A 4 2.14 15.53 11.92
C ALA A 4 1.07 15.44 10.82
N THR A 5 0.34 14.33 10.77
CA THR A 5 -0.75 14.16 9.79
C THR A 5 -1.88 15.15 10.05
N ALA A 6 -2.75 15.40 9.07
CA ALA A 6 -3.90 16.29 9.24
C ALA A 6 -4.81 15.84 10.41
N LEU A 7 -5.00 14.51 10.55
CA LEU A 7 -5.80 13.93 11.62
C LEU A 7 -5.11 14.03 12.99
N GLU A 8 -3.79 13.81 13.04
CA GLU A 8 -3.01 13.98 14.27
C GLU A 8 -3.01 15.44 14.73
N ARG A 9 -2.83 16.38 13.80
CA ARG A 9 -2.88 17.82 14.09
C ARG A 9 -4.24 18.25 14.62
N LEU A 10 -5.35 17.82 13.97
CA LEU A 10 -6.70 18.07 14.47
C LEU A 10 -6.86 17.56 15.90
N LEU A 11 -6.40 16.34 16.18
CA LEU A 11 -6.47 15.76 17.52
C LEU A 11 -5.68 16.61 18.54
N GLN A 12 -4.44 16.98 18.23
CA GLN A 12 -3.57 17.77 19.11
C GLN A 12 -4.18 19.16 19.40
N GLU A 13 -4.67 19.85 18.38
CA GLU A 13 -5.29 21.18 18.49
C GLU A 13 -6.55 21.14 19.36
N ARG A 14 -7.45 20.18 19.11
CA ARG A 14 -8.69 20.03 19.90
C ARG A 14 -8.42 19.60 21.33
N MET A 15 -7.47 18.70 21.54
CA MET A 15 -7.05 18.31 22.90
C MET A 15 -6.49 19.49 23.67
N ALA A 16 -5.63 20.31 23.05
CA ALA A 16 -5.09 21.51 23.68
C ALA A 16 -6.19 22.53 24.02
N ALA A 17 -7.10 22.79 23.07
CA ALA A 17 -8.21 23.73 23.26
C ALA A 17 -9.18 23.32 24.39
N LEU A 18 -9.42 22.01 24.54
CA LEU A 18 -10.31 21.45 25.56
C LEU A 18 -9.60 21.13 26.89
N GLY A 19 -8.29 21.38 26.99
CA GLY A 19 -7.50 20.99 28.16
C GLY A 19 -7.48 19.48 28.41
N LEU A 20 -7.63 18.67 27.36
CA LEU A 20 -7.68 17.22 27.46
C LEU A 20 -6.29 16.61 27.37
N SER A 21 -5.93 15.83 28.39
CA SER A 21 -4.79 14.92 28.29
C SER A 21 -5.16 13.73 27.42
N ARG A 22 -4.13 13.05 26.88
CA ARG A 22 -4.30 11.82 26.10
C ARG A 22 -5.03 10.74 26.90
N GLY A 23 -4.69 10.57 28.18
CA GLY A 23 -5.42 9.68 29.08
C GLY A 23 -6.88 10.07 29.26
N GLY A 24 -7.17 11.38 29.33
CA GLY A 24 -8.53 11.92 29.37
C GLY A 24 -9.34 11.58 28.12
N VAL A 25 -8.75 11.68 26.93
CA VAL A 25 -9.38 11.24 25.67
C VAL A 25 -9.68 9.75 25.72
N GLY A 26 -8.70 8.92 26.10
CA GLY A 26 -8.89 7.46 26.23
C GLY A 26 -10.04 7.10 27.18
N GLN A 27 -10.11 7.77 28.34
CA GLN A 27 -11.16 7.56 29.33
C GLN A 27 -12.54 7.95 28.80
N ARG A 28 -12.66 9.06 28.05
CA ARG A 28 -13.93 9.49 27.46
C ARG A 28 -14.37 8.62 26.28
N LEU A 29 -13.42 8.14 25.48
CA LEU A 29 -13.70 7.22 24.37
C LEU A 29 -14.20 5.86 24.86
N SER A 30 -13.57 5.31 25.89
CA SER A 30 -13.99 4.04 26.49
C SER A 30 -13.62 3.99 27.98
N PRO A 31 -14.56 4.32 28.88
CA PRO A 31 -14.30 4.27 30.31
C PRO A 31 -13.92 2.87 30.81
N ALA A 32 -14.48 1.83 30.18
CA ALA A 32 -14.23 0.43 30.52
C ALA A 32 -12.86 -0.07 30.04
N ASN A 33 -12.31 0.49 28.95
CA ASN A 33 -11.00 0.07 28.44
C ASN A 33 -10.27 1.21 27.71
N PRO A 34 -9.70 2.19 28.46
CA PRO A 34 -9.03 3.35 27.89
C PRO A 34 -7.82 2.97 27.03
N SER A 35 -7.04 1.99 27.45
CA SER A 35 -5.83 1.55 26.73
C SER A 35 -6.17 0.97 25.36
N LYS A 36 -7.24 0.16 25.25
CA LYS A 36 -7.72 -0.34 23.94
C LYS A 36 -8.22 0.79 23.07
N ALA A 37 -8.94 1.77 23.63
CA ALA A 37 -9.39 2.94 22.87
C ALA A 37 -8.22 3.75 22.32
N LEU A 38 -7.20 4.02 23.14
CA LEU A 38 -5.99 4.73 22.71
C LEU A 38 -5.23 3.99 21.61
N ARG A 39 -5.07 2.66 21.72
CA ARG A 39 -4.42 1.88 20.65
C ARG A 39 -5.15 1.99 19.32
N ARG A 40 -6.48 2.06 19.34
CA ARG A 40 -7.30 2.20 18.12
C ARG A 40 -7.31 3.62 17.60
N LEU A 41 -7.25 4.61 18.49
CA LEU A 41 -7.02 6.00 18.11
C LEU A 41 -5.68 6.13 17.39
N ASP A 42 -4.61 5.53 17.92
CA ASP A 42 -3.28 5.54 17.29
C ASP A 42 -3.29 4.94 15.89
N ASP A 43 -3.92 3.79 15.73
CA ASP A 43 -4.10 3.13 14.44
C ASP A 43 -4.87 4.04 13.45
N PHE A 44 -5.96 4.65 13.91
CA PHE A 44 -6.75 5.57 13.10
C PHE A 44 -5.98 6.84 12.72
N THR A 45 -5.26 7.47 13.66
CA THR A 45 -4.47 8.68 13.39
C THR A 45 -3.28 8.41 12.47
N SER A 46 -2.68 7.21 12.57
CA SER A 46 -1.51 6.82 11.79
C SER A 46 -1.84 6.49 10.34
N HIS A 47 -3.05 5.97 10.08
CA HIS A 47 -3.42 5.47 8.76
C HIS A 47 -4.59 6.21 8.12
N GLY A 48 -5.39 6.96 8.88
CA GLY A 48 -6.61 7.62 8.42
C GLY A 48 -7.70 6.65 7.94
N VAL A 49 -7.54 5.34 8.17
CA VAL A 49 -8.50 4.31 7.78
C VAL A 49 -9.65 4.32 8.79
N ARG A 50 -10.86 4.64 8.31
CA ARG A 50 -12.06 4.68 9.16
C ARG A 50 -12.26 3.31 9.82
N PRO A 51 -12.26 3.22 11.16
CA PRO A 51 -12.65 2.02 11.89
C PRO A 51 -14.07 1.60 11.50
N SER A 52 -14.33 0.29 11.46
CA SER A 52 -15.64 -0.26 11.12
C SER A 52 -16.71 -0.12 12.21
N ASP A 53 -16.41 0.59 13.30
CA ASP A 53 -17.31 0.80 14.42
C ASP A 53 -17.53 2.29 14.71
N ASP A 54 -18.16 2.59 15.84
CA ASP A 54 -18.55 3.92 16.31
C ASP A 54 -17.38 4.76 16.86
N LEU A 55 -16.12 4.35 16.69
CA LEU A 55 -14.97 5.10 17.18
C LEU A 55 -14.90 6.52 16.60
N PRO A 56 -15.12 6.77 15.29
CA PRO A 56 -15.15 8.12 14.73
C PRO A 56 -16.20 9.02 15.38
N ASP A 57 -17.41 8.49 15.60
CA ASP A 57 -18.54 9.26 16.12
C ASP A 57 -18.28 9.64 17.59
N ARG A 58 -17.79 8.68 18.39
CA ARG A 58 -17.36 8.94 19.78
C ARG A 58 -16.20 9.92 19.83
N LEU A 59 -15.22 9.81 18.93
CA LEU A 59 -14.10 10.73 18.88
C LEU A 59 -14.53 12.15 18.52
N ALA A 60 -15.42 12.30 17.55
CA ALA A 60 -16.00 13.59 17.18
C ALA A 60 -16.70 14.24 18.39
N ALA A 61 -17.50 13.46 19.13
CA ALA A 61 -18.14 13.94 20.37
C ALA A 61 -17.12 14.34 21.45
N VAL A 62 -16.06 13.55 21.66
CA VAL A 62 -15.02 13.84 22.67
C VAL A 62 -14.21 15.09 22.33
N LEU A 63 -13.95 15.33 21.04
CA LEU A 63 -13.19 16.49 20.56
C LEU A 63 -14.06 17.72 20.26
N GLU A 64 -15.38 17.60 20.46
CA GLU A 64 -16.37 18.63 20.16
C GLU A 64 -16.22 19.17 18.72
N VAL A 65 -16.09 18.26 17.76
CA VAL A 65 -16.01 18.54 16.31
C VAL A 65 -17.11 17.81 15.57
N SER A 66 -17.39 18.22 14.34
CA SER A 66 -18.30 17.48 13.48
C SER A 66 -17.66 16.18 12.97
N GLU A 67 -18.46 15.15 12.71
CA GLU A 67 -17.98 13.93 12.04
C GLU A 67 -17.37 14.26 10.66
N ALA A 68 -17.95 15.22 9.95
CA ALA A 68 -17.47 15.65 8.63
C ALA A 68 -16.04 16.22 8.67
N GLU A 69 -15.70 16.98 9.71
CA GLU A 69 -14.35 17.50 9.92
C GLU A 69 -13.35 16.38 10.19
N LEU A 70 -13.72 15.42 11.04
CA LEU A 70 -12.89 14.25 11.34
C LEU A 70 -12.66 13.38 10.09
N VAL A 71 -13.72 13.12 9.30
CA VAL A 71 -13.63 12.36 8.04
C VAL A 71 -12.76 13.09 7.02
N THR A 72 -12.85 14.41 6.96
CA THR A 72 -12.02 15.23 6.06
C THR A 72 -10.55 15.13 6.45
N ALA A 73 -10.22 15.25 7.75
CA ALA A 73 -8.85 15.10 8.24
C ALA A 73 -8.30 13.68 8.03
N ALA A 74 -9.13 12.65 8.22
CA ALA A 74 -8.78 11.25 7.96
C ALA A 74 -8.51 10.98 6.47
N ARG A 75 -9.31 11.57 5.57
CA ARG A 75 -9.08 11.51 4.12
C ARG A 75 -7.77 12.21 3.75
N ALA A 76 -7.55 13.45 4.21
CA ALA A 76 -6.32 14.19 3.94
C ALA A 76 -5.06 13.44 4.44
N THR A 77 -5.18 12.75 5.58
CA THR A 77 -4.12 11.88 6.10
C THR A 77 -3.81 10.72 5.17
N ARG A 78 -4.84 10.02 4.66
CA ARG A 78 -4.66 8.94 3.67
C ARG A 78 -4.03 9.44 2.38
N GLU A 79 -4.52 10.54 1.84
CA GLU A 79 -3.99 11.17 0.62
C GLU A 79 -2.51 11.54 0.79
N ALA A 80 -2.12 12.12 1.93
CA ALA A 80 -0.73 12.45 2.21
C ALA A 80 0.16 11.20 2.34
N ILE A 81 -0.33 10.14 2.98
CA ILE A 81 0.39 8.85 3.09
C ILE A 81 0.56 8.21 1.71
N GLU A 82 -0.51 8.17 0.90
CA GLU A 82 -0.49 7.62 -0.45
C GLU A 82 0.44 8.43 -1.36
N ALA A 83 0.37 9.76 -1.32
CA ALA A 83 1.27 10.63 -2.08
C ALA A 83 2.73 10.45 -1.68
N ARG A 84 3.01 10.29 -0.38
CA ARG A 84 4.36 10.01 0.11
C ARG A 84 4.85 8.65 -0.36
N ALA A 85 4.02 7.62 -0.25
CA ALA A 85 4.36 6.27 -0.71
C ALA A 85 4.60 6.24 -2.23
N ASP A 86 3.80 6.99 -3.00
CA ASP A 86 3.99 7.13 -4.45
C ASP A 86 5.30 7.86 -4.80
N ALA A 87 5.61 8.97 -4.11
CA ALA A 87 6.87 9.68 -4.27
C ALA A 87 8.08 8.79 -3.93
N ASP A 88 8.00 8.04 -2.82
CA ASP A 88 9.05 7.11 -2.40
C ASP A 88 9.20 5.91 -3.36
N TYR A 89 8.12 5.49 -4.02
CA TYR A 89 8.14 4.48 -5.08
C TYR A 89 8.81 5.03 -6.34
N ARG A 90 8.37 6.20 -6.82
CA ARG A 90 8.94 6.87 -8.00
C ARG A 90 10.42 7.17 -7.85
N ALA A 91 10.85 7.62 -6.67
CA ALA A 91 12.26 7.91 -6.39
C ALA A 91 13.17 6.67 -6.39
N ARG A 92 12.61 5.49 -6.10
CA ARG A 92 13.35 4.22 -6.05
C ARG A 92 13.03 3.30 -7.22
N PHE A 93 12.27 3.80 -8.20
CA PHE A 93 11.81 2.99 -9.31
C PHE A 93 13.00 2.45 -10.10
N GLN A 94 12.96 1.15 -10.38
CA GLN A 94 13.86 0.48 -11.30
C GLN A 94 13.00 -0.29 -12.30
N PRO A 95 13.33 -0.26 -13.60
CA PRO A 95 12.64 -1.10 -14.57
C PRO A 95 12.68 -2.57 -14.16
N HIS A 96 11.55 -3.25 -14.24
CA HIS A 96 11.43 -4.65 -13.84
C HIS A 96 10.28 -5.32 -14.58
N ALA A 97 10.33 -6.65 -14.64
CA ALA A 97 9.24 -7.46 -15.16
C ALA A 97 8.38 -8.05 -14.02
N VAL A 98 7.10 -8.25 -14.31
CA VAL A 98 6.17 -8.99 -13.46
C VAL A 98 5.59 -10.14 -14.27
N TRP A 99 5.77 -11.37 -13.81
CA TRP A 99 5.21 -12.57 -14.46
C TRP A 99 3.69 -12.56 -14.39
N THR A 100 3.02 -12.72 -15.53
CA THR A 100 1.60 -13.04 -15.56
C THR A 100 1.45 -14.55 -15.49
N THR A 101 0.52 -15.03 -14.69
CA THR A 101 0.29 -16.47 -14.49
C THR A 101 -1.19 -16.79 -14.70
N VAL A 102 -1.52 -18.08 -14.69
CA VAL A 102 -2.93 -18.53 -14.81
C VAL A 102 -3.82 -18.01 -13.67
N ARG A 103 -3.26 -17.69 -12.50
CA ARG A 103 -4.02 -17.09 -11.38
C ARG A 103 -3.49 -15.70 -11.05
N SER A 104 -4.38 -14.72 -10.96
CA SER A 104 -4.04 -13.40 -10.43
C SER A 104 -3.83 -13.39 -8.91
N GLN A 105 -4.34 -14.40 -8.21
CA GLN A 105 -4.23 -14.57 -6.77
C GLN A 105 -3.67 -15.96 -6.43
N PRO A 106 -2.89 -16.10 -5.35
CA PRO A 106 -2.36 -17.39 -4.96
C PRO A 106 -3.49 -18.33 -4.54
N SER A 107 -3.35 -19.62 -4.81
CA SER A 107 -4.31 -20.64 -4.36
C SER A 107 -4.38 -20.76 -2.83
N SER A 108 -3.41 -20.22 -2.09
CA SER A 108 -3.43 -20.07 -0.64
C SER A 108 -2.65 -18.81 -0.22
N THR A 109 -3.36 -17.81 0.29
CA THR A 109 -2.75 -16.54 0.76
C THR A 109 -1.79 -16.75 1.91
N ALA A 110 -2.15 -17.60 2.88
CA ALA A 110 -1.31 -17.88 4.04
C ALA A 110 0.03 -18.52 3.63
N MET A 111 -0.03 -19.56 2.78
CA MET A 111 1.19 -20.20 2.28
C MET A 111 2.00 -19.27 1.37
N ALA A 112 1.34 -18.43 0.58
CA ALA A 112 2.03 -17.45 -0.27
C ALA A 112 2.83 -16.44 0.56
N GLY A 113 2.27 -15.99 1.69
CA GLY A 113 3.02 -15.18 2.66
C GLY A 113 4.19 -15.95 3.25
N PHE A 114 3.96 -17.19 3.70
CA PHE A 114 4.99 -18.02 4.34
C PHE A 114 6.23 -18.26 3.46
N ILE A 115 6.04 -18.51 2.17
CA ILE A 115 7.16 -18.77 1.22
C ILE A 115 7.62 -17.54 0.44
N ASN A 116 7.07 -16.36 0.75
CA ASN A 116 7.23 -15.14 -0.02
C ASN A 116 6.99 -15.34 -1.54
N ALA A 117 5.90 -16.04 -1.89
CA ALA A 117 5.54 -16.30 -3.27
C ALA A 117 5.38 -15.02 -4.13
N PRO A 118 4.85 -13.89 -3.61
CA PRO A 118 4.73 -12.67 -4.41
C PRO A 118 6.06 -12.12 -4.91
N ALA A 119 7.16 -12.24 -4.15
CA ALA A 119 8.48 -11.80 -4.61
C ALA A 119 8.96 -12.58 -5.85
N ARG A 120 8.48 -13.82 -6.03
CA ARG A 120 8.80 -14.65 -7.21
C ARG A 120 8.02 -14.25 -8.46
N LEU A 121 7.06 -13.33 -8.36
CA LEU A 121 6.41 -12.73 -9.52
C LEU A 121 7.28 -11.65 -10.16
N VAL A 122 8.30 -11.15 -9.48
CA VAL A 122 9.12 -10.04 -9.97
C VAL A 122 10.44 -10.54 -10.53
N LEU A 123 10.80 -10.05 -11.71
CA LEU A 123 12.13 -10.20 -12.32
C LEU A 123 12.80 -8.82 -12.37
N LEU A 124 13.89 -8.66 -11.63
CA LEU A 124 14.74 -7.47 -11.74
C LEU A 124 15.66 -7.61 -12.96
N PHE A 125 15.85 -6.50 -13.67
CA PHE A 125 16.82 -6.43 -14.76
C PHE A 125 18.22 -6.10 -14.22
N PRO A 126 19.29 -6.65 -14.83
CA PRO A 126 20.65 -6.16 -14.60
C PRO A 126 20.74 -4.66 -14.88
N PRO A 127 21.53 -3.90 -14.10
CA PRO A 127 21.58 -2.44 -14.19
C PRO A 127 22.13 -1.93 -15.53
N ASP A 128 22.89 -2.76 -16.24
CA ASP A 128 23.52 -2.50 -17.54
C ASP A 128 22.74 -3.09 -18.72
N LEU A 129 21.59 -3.75 -18.48
CA LEU A 129 20.76 -4.30 -19.53
C LEU A 129 20.06 -3.18 -20.31
N SER A 130 20.25 -3.15 -21.63
CA SER A 130 19.54 -2.21 -22.50
C SER A 130 18.05 -2.50 -22.51
N THR A 131 17.22 -1.44 -22.54
CA THR A 131 15.77 -1.55 -22.66
C THR A 131 15.32 -2.38 -23.87
N GLN A 132 16.11 -2.37 -24.95
CA GLN A 132 15.84 -3.17 -26.16
C GLN A 132 15.93 -4.69 -25.89
N ASP A 133 16.70 -5.08 -24.88
CA ASP A 133 16.96 -6.49 -24.54
C ASP A 133 16.01 -7.01 -23.46
N PHE A 134 15.16 -6.16 -22.85
CA PHE A 134 14.28 -6.57 -21.76
C PHE A 134 13.34 -7.72 -22.15
N ILE A 135 12.78 -7.68 -23.36
CA ILE A 135 11.88 -8.75 -23.85
C ILE A 135 12.65 -10.07 -23.97
N ALA A 136 13.80 -10.05 -24.64
CA ALA A 136 14.63 -11.25 -24.82
C ALA A 136 15.09 -11.81 -23.47
N TYR A 137 15.44 -10.93 -22.53
CA TYR A 137 15.81 -11.31 -21.17
C TYR A 137 14.64 -11.98 -20.42
N CYS A 138 13.44 -11.42 -20.49
CA CYS A 138 12.24 -12.03 -19.92
C CYS A 138 11.98 -13.43 -20.52
N GLN A 139 12.10 -13.59 -21.83
CA GLN A 139 11.92 -14.88 -22.48
C GLN A 139 12.93 -15.93 -22.01
N ALA A 140 14.20 -15.53 -21.85
CA ALA A 140 15.26 -16.40 -21.36
C ALA A 140 15.08 -16.78 -19.88
N GLN A 141 14.50 -15.90 -19.07
CA GLN A 141 14.31 -16.08 -17.62
C GLN A 141 12.93 -16.62 -17.23
N ALA A 142 12.03 -16.85 -18.20
CA ALA A 142 10.66 -17.24 -17.93
C ALA A 142 10.60 -18.57 -17.16
N PRO A 143 10.09 -18.58 -15.91
CA PRO A 143 9.92 -19.83 -15.19
C PRO A 143 8.72 -20.60 -15.74
N LYS A 144 8.74 -21.94 -15.63
CA LYS A 144 7.59 -22.78 -16.01
C LYS A 144 6.31 -22.40 -15.25
N GLY A 145 6.46 -21.90 -14.02
CA GLY A 145 5.36 -21.46 -13.17
C GLY A 145 5.86 -20.81 -11.88
N VAL A 146 4.96 -20.11 -11.21
CA VAL A 146 5.21 -19.47 -9.93
C VAL A 146 4.43 -20.23 -8.84
N PRO A 147 5.06 -20.63 -7.72
CA PRO A 147 4.38 -21.36 -6.65
C PRO A 147 3.07 -20.69 -6.23
N LEU A 148 2.00 -21.48 -6.10
CA LEU A 148 0.64 -21.05 -5.74
C LEU A 148 -0.10 -20.21 -6.80
N TYR A 149 0.61 -19.58 -7.73
CA TYR A 149 0.05 -18.81 -8.85
C TYR A 149 -0.13 -19.65 -10.13
N GLY A 150 0.63 -20.73 -10.28
CA GLY A 150 0.53 -21.66 -11.40
C GLY A 150 1.44 -21.31 -12.58
N PRO A 151 1.21 -21.89 -13.77
CA PRO A 151 2.05 -21.66 -14.96
C PRO A 151 2.12 -20.18 -15.35
N VAL A 152 3.29 -19.75 -15.83
CA VAL A 152 3.47 -18.41 -16.42
C VAL A 152 2.83 -18.40 -17.80
N THR A 153 2.09 -17.33 -18.09
CA THR A 153 1.36 -17.10 -19.34
C THR A 153 1.90 -15.93 -20.15
N GLY A 154 2.84 -15.16 -19.58
CA GLY A 154 3.42 -13.96 -20.17
C GLY A 154 4.12 -13.12 -19.10
N PHE A 155 4.39 -11.86 -19.42
CA PHE A 155 5.01 -10.92 -18.50
C PHE A 155 4.60 -9.49 -18.80
N ILE A 156 4.73 -8.62 -17.80
CA ILE A 156 4.53 -7.18 -17.92
C ILE A 156 5.86 -6.53 -17.61
N ILE A 157 6.35 -5.67 -18.50
CA ILE A 157 7.54 -4.86 -18.25
C ILE A 157 7.07 -3.50 -17.77
N ASN A 158 7.49 -3.12 -16.57
CA ASN A 158 7.36 -1.77 -16.05
C ASN A 158 8.59 -0.97 -16.51
N TYR A 159 8.43 -0.11 -17.51
CA TYR A 159 9.51 0.71 -18.05
C TYR A 159 9.73 1.97 -17.21
N THR A 160 8.63 2.60 -16.80
CA THR A 160 8.61 3.76 -15.92
C THR A 160 7.45 3.61 -14.92
N PRO A 161 7.34 4.45 -13.88
CA PRO A 161 6.18 4.44 -12.99
C PRO A 161 4.84 4.61 -13.71
N ASP A 162 4.84 5.27 -14.87
CA ASP A 162 3.65 5.66 -15.64
C ASP A 162 3.58 4.92 -17.00
N GLU A 163 4.41 3.90 -17.21
CA GLU A 163 4.44 3.12 -18.44
C GLU A 163 4.75 1.65 -18.16
N ALA A 164 3.80 0.79 -18.53
CA ALA A 164 4.02 -0.65 -18.55
C ALA A 164 3.42 -1.29 -19.80
N VAL A 165 4.06 -2.36 -20.27
CA VAL A 165 3.57 -3.10 -21.45
C VAL A 165 3.49 -4.58 -21.11
N ARG A 166 2.35 -5.18 -21.43
CA ARG A 166 2.09 -6.61 -21.29
C ARG A 166 2.46 -7.33 -22.57
N TYR A 167 3.17 -8.44 -22.41
CA TYR A 167 3.60 -9.32 -23.48
C TYR A 167 3.12 -10.75 -23.24
N ASP A 168 2.95 -11.50 -24.33
CA ASP A 168 2.86 -12.96 -24.26
C ASP A 168 4.27 -13.58 -24.08
N LEU A 169 4.36 -14.91 -23.99
CA LEU A 169 5.65 -15.61 -23.87
C LEU A 169 6.53 -15.50 -25.12
N ASN A 170 5.96 -15.14 -26.28
CA ASN A 170 6.69 -14.92 -27.52
C ASN A 170 7.19 -13.47 -27.66
N GLY A 171 6.94 -12.62 -26.65
CA GLY A 171 7.34 -11.21 -26.67
C GLY A 171 6.44 -10.34 -27.55
N GLN A 172 5.27 -10.84 -27.95
CA GLN A 172 4.28 -10.05 -28.68
C GLN A 172 3.53 -9.16 -27.70
N THR A 173 3.42 -7.88 -28.04
CA THR A 173 2.67 -6.90 -27.25
C THR A 173 1.18 -7.24 -27.24
N LEU A 174 0.60 -7.29 -26.05
CA LEU A 174 -0.83 -7.52 -25.84
C LEU A 174 -1.56 -6.25 -25.39
N GLU A 175 -0.94 -5.42 -24.54
CA GLU A 175 -1.58 -4.27 -23.90
C GLU A 175 -0.52 -3.27 -23.43
N THR A 176 -0.78 -1.97 -23.61
CA THR A 176 -0.01 -0.88 -22.99
C THR A 176 -0.82 -0.26 -21.86
N ARG A 177 -0.17 0.09 -20.76
CA ARG A 177 -0.76 0.65 -19.54
C ARG A 177 -0.10 1.97 -19.19
N ASP A 178 -0.90 2.87 -18.64
CA ASP A 178 -0.54 4.20 -18.14
C ASP A 178 0.02 4.18 -16.71
N ALA A 179 0.28 3.00 -16.16
CA ALA A 179 0.86 2.83 -14.84
C ALA A 179 1.62 1.49 -14.72
N ALA A 180 2.71 1.53 -13.97
CA ALA A 180 3.44 0.33 -13.57
C ALA A 180 2.58 -0.63 -12.75
N VAL A 181 2.69 -1.91 -13.04
CA VAL A 181 2.00 -2.97 -12.28
C VAL A 181 2.77 -3.25 -11.00
N ARG A 182 2.13 -2.96 -9.86
CA ARG A 182 2.69 -3.19 -8.54
C ARG A 182 2.23 -4.56 -8.02
N VAL A 183 3.17 -5.43 -7.65
CA VAL A 183 2.84 -6.70 -7.00
C VAL A 183 2.49 -6.41 -5.54
N SER A 184 1.20 -6.52 -5.21
CA SER A 184 0.71 -6.28 -3.85
C SER A 184 1.35 -7.27 -2.86
N GLY A 185 2.10 -6.75 -1.91
CA GLY A 185 2.55 -7.49 -0.75
C GLY A 185 3.46 -6.62 0.11
N ALA A 186 3.27 -6.67 1.43
CA ALA A 186 4.18 -6.11 2.43
C ALA A 186 5.64 -6.65 2.36
N PHE A 187 5.95 -7.46 1.34
CA PHE A 187 7.15 -8.27 1.17
C PHE A 187 7.87 -8.05 -0.17
N ALA A 188 7.33 -7.24 -1.07
CA ALA A 188 8.03 -6.78 -2.27
C ALA A 188 8.65 -5.41 -1.99
N ARG A 189 9.70 -5.37 -1.16
CA ARG A 189 10.62 -4.23 -1.19
C ARG A 189 11.44 -4.40 -2.47
N LEU A 190 10.99 -3.74 -3.54
CA LEU A 190 11.85 -3.34 -4.66
C LEU A 190 12.57 -2.06 -4.25
#